data_AF-A0A7V3Y3L4-F1
#
_entry.id   AF-A0A7V3Y3L4-F1
#
_cell.length_a   1.000
_cell.length_b   1.000
_cell.length_c   1.000
_cell.angle_alpha   90.00
_cell.angle_beta   90.00
_cell.angle_gamma   90.00
#
_symmetry.space_group_name_H-M   'P 1'
#
loop_
_entity.id
_entity.type
_entity.pdbx_description
1 polymer ?
#
loop_
_entity_poly.entity_id
_entity_poly.type
_entity_poly.pdbx_seq_one_letter_code
_entity_poly.pdbx_strand_id
1 'polypeptide(L)'
;MQQDVISKGRQFVKSFAVTLPVPKFYADSYWQLAIAKKISTVSSVIVYCAGCMREKGTALGHSYYHAEKVAIESAAIVLKEKGISNQSIHLAMLALIAGFLHDYYREKKDHPAKAAEYVQAHLSCFLPKSDIDAISFAILNHEAFKEYQIVDNNDIMLLSNALYDADKFRWGPDNFIYTIWDMITTMNISVQDIIAHFPKGVAHINTIRHTFRSKTGMDYGPEFIDQGMVLAQQLLQFFQSQDVSN
;
A
#
# COMPACT_ATOMS: atom_id res chain seq x y z
N MET A 1 -25.40 6.49 18.41
CA MET A 1 -24.19 6.68 19.21
C MET A 1 -22.95 6.09 18.54
N GLN A 2 -22.89 4.78 18.26
CA GLN A 2 -21.74 4.12 17.61
C GLN A 2 -21.32 4.74 16.26
N GLN A 3 -22.27 4.91 15.32
CA GLN A 3 -21.96 5.51 14.02
C GLN A 3 -21.51 6.98 14.11
N ASP A 4 -22.02 7.73 15.09
CA ASP A 4 -21.64 9.13 15.31
C ASP A 4 -20.20 9.23 15.82
N VAL A 5 -19.80 8.38 16.77
CA VAL A 5 -18.41 8.29 17.27
C VAL A 5 -17.44 7.90 16.15
N ILE A 6 -17.80 6.92 15.32
CA ILE A 6 -16.98 6.49 14.18
C ILE A 6 -16.82 7.64 13.16
N SER A 7 -17.91 8.33 12.81
CA SER A 7 -17.88 9.46 11.88
C SER A 7 -17.01 10.60 12.39
N LYS A 8 -17.17 10.99 13.66
CA LYS A 8 -16.37 12.04 14.31
C LYS A 8 -14.90 11.65 14.41
N GLY A 9 -14.59 10.40 14.76
CA GLY A 9 -13.21 9.89 14.80
C GLY A 9 -12.54 9.97 13.42
N ARG A 10 -13.25 9.58 12.36
CA ARG A 10 -12.75 9.69 10.98
C ARG A 10 -12.47 11.14 10.57
N GLN A 11 -13.38 12.05 10.89
CA GLN A 11 -13.21 13.47 10.58
C GLN A 11 -12.06 14.09 11.40
N PHE A 12 -11.93 13.72 12.67
CA PHE A 12 -10.85 14.15 13.54
C PHE A 12 -9.48 13.76 12.95
N VAL A 13 -9.28 12.48 12.61
CA VAL A 13 -8.01 12.00 12.05
C VAL A 13 -7.69 12.69 10.72
N LYS A 14 -8.69 12.87 9.84
CA LYS A 14 -8.50 13.63 8.59
C LYS A 14 -8.03 15.06 8.83
N SER A 15 -8.62 15.73 9.81
CA SER A 15 -8.30 17.12 10.15
C SER A 15 -6.95 17.24 10.85
N PHE A 16 -6.53 16.23 11.61
CA PHE A 16 -5.21 16.21 12.23
C PHE A 16 -4.11 15.85 11.22
N ALA A 17 -4.38 14.90 10.31
CA ALA A 17 -3.39 14.45 9.32
C ALA A 17 -2.86 15.58 8.43
N VAL A 18 -3.68 16.59 8.11
CA VAL A 18 -3.22 17.74 7.29
C VAL A 18 -2.21 18.64 8.02
N THR A 19 -2.05 18.48 9.33
CA THR A 19 -1.05 19.21 10.13
C THR A 19 0.32 18.53 10.15
N LEU A 20 0.38 17.27 9.72
CA LEU A 20 1.63 16.52 9.64
C LEU A 20 2.46 16.96 8.43
N PRO A 21 3.80 16.93 8.52
CA PRO A 21 4.64 17.22 7.37
C PRO A 21 4.42 16.17 6.27
N VAL A 22 4.49 16.61 5.02
CA VAL A 22 4.50 15.69 3.88
C VAL A 22 5.75 14.79 3.98
N PRO A 23 5.61 13.45 3.88
CA PRO A 23 6.77 12.55 3.91
C PRO A 23 7.84 12.95 2.89
N LYS A 24 9.11 12.94 3.33
CA LYS A 24 10.27 13.37 2.53
C LYS A 24 10.42 12.59 1.23
N PHE A 25 9.94 11.35 1.20
CA PHE A 25 9.90 10.52 0.00
C PHE A 25 9.30 11.27 -1.19
N TYR A 26 8.23 12.03 -0.97
CA TYR A 26 7.52 12.73 -2.04
C TYR A 26 8.31 13.92 -2.58
N ALA A 27 9.05 14.63 -1.73
CA ALA A 27 9.91 15.73 -2.15
C ALA A 27 11.16 15.20 -2.88
N ASP A 28 11.84 14.22 -2.28
CA ASP A 28 13.11 13.69 -2.78
C ASP A 28 12.97 12.79 -4.01
N SER A 29 11.76 12.28 -4.26
CA SER A 29 11.46 11.37 -5.39
C SER A 29 10.46 11.98 -6.37
N TYR A 30 10.28 13.30 -6.33
CA TYR A 30 9.31 14.04 -7.14
C TYR A 30 9.41 13.67 -8.63
N TRP A 31 10.62 13.66 -9.19
CA TRP A 31 10.84 13.35 -10.60
C TRP A 31 10.50 11.90 -10.96
N GLN A 32 10.85 10.95 -10.10
CA GLN A 32 10.55 9.54 -10.28
C GLN A 32 9.04 9.28 -10.22
N LEU A 33 8.33 9.94 -9.29
CA LEU A 33 6.88 9.88 -9.17
C LEU A 33 6.19 10.46 -10.42
N ALA A 34 6.69 11.59 -10.93
CA ALA A 34 6.15 12.20 -12.15
C ALA A 34 6.34 11.29 -13.38
N ILE A 35 7.50 10.66 -13.51
CA ILE A 35 7.78 9.69 -14.58
C ILE A 35 6.86 8.47 -14.43
N ALA A 36 6.76 7.88 -13.24
CA ALA A 36 5.86 6.75 -12.98
C ALA A 36 4.41 7.06 -13.34
N LYS A 37 3.92 8.26 -12.97
CA LYS A 37 2.57 8.72 -13.33
C LYS A 37 2.39 8.95 -14.83
N LYS A 38 3.43 9.43 -15.51
CA LYS A 38 3.39 9.55 -16.97
C LYS A 38 3.28 8.17 -17.62
N ILE A 39 4.13 7.22 -17.23
CA ILE A 39 4.12 5.84 -17.74
C ILE A 39 2.73 5.20 -17.51
N SER A 40 2.14 5.39 -16.32
CA SER A 40 0.86 4.81 -15.96
C SER A 40 -0.33 5.30 -16.81
N THR A 41 -0.16 6.39 -17.57
CA THR A 41 -1.21 6.98 -18.41
C THR A 41 -0.99 6.76 -19.91
N VAL A 42 0.22 6.38 -20.33
CA VAL A 42 0.56 6.20 -21.75
C VAL A 42 0.68 4.74 -22.17
N SER A 43 1.00 3.83 -21.25
CA SER A 43 1.10 2.40 -21.53
C SER A 43 -0.29 1.75 -21.54
N SER A 44 -0.68 1.18 -22.68
CA SER A 44 -2.01 0.55 -22.85
C SER A 44 -2.25 -0.61 -21.88
N VAL A 45 -1.24 -1.45 -21.63
CA VAL A 45 -1.35 -2.57 -20.68
C VAL A 45 -1.50 -2.07 -19.24
N ILE A 46 -0.81 -1.00 -18.85
CA ILE A 46 -0.95 -0.44 -17.50
C ILE A 46 -2.30 0.25 -17.32
N VAL A 47 -2.75 0.99 -18.34
CA VAL A 47 -4.10 1.59 -18.35
C VAL A 47 -5.17 0.50 -18.25
N TYR A 48 -5.00 -0.63 -18.93
CA TYR A 48 -5.88 -1.79 -18.81
C TYR A 48 -5.90 -2.33 -17.37
N CYS A 49 -4.74 -2.60 -16.75
CA CYS A 49 -4.67 -3.08 -15.37
C CYS A 49 -5.33 -2.11 -14.37
N ALA A 50 -5.10 -0.80 -14.54
CA ALA A 50 -5.74 0.25 -13.77
C ALA A 50 -7.26 0.24 -13.95
N GLY A 51 -7.74 -0.01 -15.17
CA GLY A 51 -9.16 -0.18 -15.50
C GLY A 51 -9.78 -1.37 -14.79
N CYS A 52 -9.15 -2.55 -14.85
CA CYS A 52 -9.61 -3.75 -14.15
C CYS A 52 -9.77 -3.49 -12.64
N MET A 53 -8.78 -2.86 -12.02
CA MET A 53 -8.86 -2.54 -10.59
C MET A 53 -9.94 -1.51 -10.27
N ARG A 54 -10.16 -0.53 -11.16
CA ARG A 54 -11.25 0.45 -11.01
C ARG A 54 -12.62 -0.20 -11.11
N GLU A 55 -12.81 -1.13 -12.03
CA GLU A 55 -14.07 -1.86 -12.24
C GLU A 55 -14.38 -2.83 -11.09
N LYS A 56 -13.35 -3.43 -10.48
CA LYS A 56 -13.54 -4.34 -9.33
C LYS A 56 -14.20 -3.66 -8.12
N GLY A 57 -13.96 -2.36 -7.93
CA GLY A 57 -14.46 -1.61 -6.77
C GLY A 57 -13.56 -1.72 -5.54
N THR A 58 -14.14 -1.51 -4.35
CA THR A 58 -13.39 -1.46 -3.07
C THR A 58 -13.63 -2.70 -2.24
N ALA A 59 -12.58 -3.26 -1.64
CA ALA A 59 -12.67 -4.34 -0.65
C ALA A 59 -11.75 -4.07 0.54
N LEU A 60 -12.29 -4.13 1.77
CA LEU A 60 -11.52 -4.02 3.03
C LEU A 60 -10.57 -2.81 3.10
N GLY A 61 -11.00 -1.64 2.62
CA GLY A 61 -10.17 -0.42 2.59
C GLY A 61 -9.14 -0.35 1.45
N HIS A 62 -9.09 -1.37 0.59
CA HIS A 62 -8.21 -1.43 -0.57
C HIS A 62 -9.04 -1.09 -1.80
N SER A 63 -9.04 0.20 -2.15
CA SER A 63 -9.72 0.75 -3.32
C SER A 63 -8.75 0.93 -4.49
N TYR A 64 -9.27 1.37 -5.64
CA TYR A 64 -8.43 1.84 -6.75
C TYR A 64 -7.40 2.89 -6.30
N TYR A 65 -7.74 3.76 -5.34
CA TYR A 65 -6.81 4.78 -4.84
C TYR A 65 -5.63 4.17 -4.07
N HIS A 66 -5.86 3.12 -3.28
CA HIS A 66 -4.79 2.35 -2.63
C HIS A 66 -3.86 1.75 -3.69
N ALA A 67 -4.43 1.01 -4.64
CA ALA A 67 -3.68 0.35 -5.69
C ALA A 67 -2.89 1.34 -6.56
N GLU A 68 -3.48 2.49 -6.91
CA GLU A 68 -2.80 3.54 -7.67
C GLU A 68 -1.60 4.11 -6.90
N LYS A 69 -1.76 4.45 -5.61
CA LYS A 69 -0.63 4.92 -4.79
C LYS A 69 0.49 3.89 -4.74
N VAL A 70 0.18 2.63 -4.43
CA VAL A 70 1.17 1.55 -4.38
C VAL A 70 1.88 1.37 -5.72
N ALA A 71 1.14 1.38 -6.83
CA ALA A 71 1.71 1.27 -8.17
C ALA A 71 2.71 2.40 -8.48
N ILE A 72 2.28 3.65 -8.29
CA ILE A 72 3.11 4.82 -8.60
C ILE A 72 4.35 4.88 -7.72
N GLU A 73 4.21 4.62 -6.43
CA GLU A 73 5.31 4.70 -5.46
C GLU A 73 6.30 3.54 -5.66
N SER A 74 5.83 2.33 -5.94
CA SER A 74 6.68 1.17 -6.26
C SER A 74 7.53 1.44 -7.51
N ALA A 75 6.92 1.96 -8.57
CA ALA A 75 7.64 2.35 -9.76
C ALA A 75 8.64 3.49 -9.51
N ALA A 76 8.28 4.46 -8.68
CA ALA A 76 9.19 5.54 -8.30
C ALA A 76 10.40 5.03 -7.50
N ILE A 77 10.22 4.06 -6.60
CA ILE A 77 11.33 3.40 -5.88
C ILE A 77 12.28 2.72 -6.87
N VAL A 78 11.76 1.95 -7.83
CA VAL A 78 12.58 1.30 -8.87
C VAL A 78 13.41 2.33 -9.65
N LEU A 79 12.78 3.41 -10.10
CA LEU A 79 13.44 4.48 -10.85
C LEU A 79 14.47 5.24 -10.01
N LYS A 80 14.24 5.39 -8.71
CA LYS A 80 15.16 6.07 -7.79
C LYS A 80 16.44 5.25 -7.59
N GLU A 81 16.31 3.93 -7.41
CA GLU A 81 17.46 3.06 -7.13
C GLU A 81 18.27 2.70 -8.37
N LYS A 82 17.62 2.52 -9.52
CA LYS A 82 18.33 2.18 -10.77
C LYS A 82 18.72 3.39 -11.62
N GLY A 83 18.21 4.58 -11.30
CA GLY A 83 18.27 5.73 -12.20
C GLY A 83 17.38 5.54 -13.43
N ILE A 84 17.48 6.45 -14.41
CA ILE A 84 16.62 6.46 -15.60
C ILE A 84 17.34 5.81 -16.79
N SER A 85 16.80 4.69 -17.25
CA SER A 85 17.28 3.90 -18.40
C SER A 85 16.12 3.11 -18.99
N ASN A 86 16.29 2.56 -20.20
CA ASN A 86 15.25 1.69 -20.79
C ASN A 86 14.95 0.46 -19.90
N GLN A 87 15.98 -0.13 -19.28
CA GLN A 87 15.81 -1.27 -18.39
C GLN A 87 15.04 -0.91 -17.12
N SER A 88 15.37 0.23 -16.48
CA SER A 88 14.65 0.66 -15.28
C SER A 88 13.24 1.17 -15.58
N ILE A 89 13.00 1.75 -16.76
CA ILE A 89 11.65 2.09 -17.23
C ILE A 89 10.82 0.81 -17.43
N HIS A 90 11.38 -0.23 -18.05
CA HIS A 90 10.72 -1.53 -18.17
C HIS A 90 10.37 -2.11 -16.80
N LEU A 91 11.34 -2.14 -15.88
CA LEU A 91 11.11 -2.65 -14.53
C LEU A 91 10.07 -1.82 -13.76
N ALA A 92 10.05 -0.49 -13.95
CA ALA A 92 9.04 0.39 -13.38
C ALA A 92 7.64 0.13 -13.98
N MET A 93 7.55 -0.27 -15.25
CA MET A 93 6.28 -0.73 -15.83
C MET A 93 5.79 -2.01 -15.16
N LEU A 94 6.67 -2.97 -14.87
CA LEU A 94 6.31 -4.18 -14.12
C LEU A 94 5.85 -3.83 -12.70
N ALA A 95 6.51 -2.87 -12.04
CA ALA A 95 6.13 -2.36 -10.72
C ALA A 95 4.75 -1.71 -10.71
N LEU A 96 4.41 -0.93 -11.74
CA LEU A 96 3.07 -0.37 -11.92
C LEU A 96 2.01 -1.46 -12.01
N ILE A 97 2.24 -2.47 -12.85
CA ILE A 97 1.30 -3.58 -13.04
C ILE A 97 1.12 -4.36 -11.75
N ALA A 98 2.22 -4.69 -11.08
CA ALA A 98 2.19 -5.39 -9.80
C ALA A 98 1.44 -4.57 -8.75
N GLY A 99 1.70 -3.26 -8.64
CA GLY A 99 1.01 -2.38 -7.70
C GLY A 99 -0.48 -2.23 -7.98
N PHE A 100 -0.92 -2.20 -9.24
CA PHE A 100 -2.35 -2.17 -9.55
C PHE A 100 -3.08 -3.46 -9.19
N LEU A 101 -2.39 -4.61 -9.27
CA LEU A 101 -3.02 -5.93 -9.19
C LEU A 101 -2.70 -6.72 -7.92
N HIS A 102 -1.77 -6.29 -7.06
CA HIS A 102 -1.32 -7.07 -5.89
C HIS A 102 -2.46 -7.53 -4.97
N ASP A 103 -3.46 -6.67 -4.80
CA ASP A 103 -4.65 -6.89 -3.97
C ASP A 103 -5.92 -7.09 -4.79
N TYR A 104 -5.80 -7.47 -6.07
CA TYR A 104 -6.95 -7.70 -6.95
C TYR A 104 -7.92 -8.77 -6.42
N TYR A 105 -7.53 -9.59 -5.43
CA TYR A 105 -8.44 -10.52 -4.76
C TYR A 105 -8.39 -10.39 -3.25
N ARG A 106 -8.28 -9.16 -2.73
CA ARG A 106 -8.12 -8.88 -1.29
C ARG A 106 -9.13 -9.59 -0.39
N GLU A 107 -10.34 -9.85 -0.87
CA GLU A 107 -11.39 -10.55 -0.15
C GLU A 107 -11.15 -12.05 0.04
N LYS A 108 -10.16 -12.63 -0.65
CA LYS A 108 -9.82 -14.07 -0.59
C LYS A 108 -8.78 -14.32 0.49
N LYS A 109 -8.89 -15.47 1.18
CA LYS A 109 -7.98 -15.86 2.27
C LYS A 109 -6.49 -15.88 1.86
N ASP A 110 -6.19 -16.31 0.63
CA ASP A 110 -4.85 -16.25 0.05
C ASP A 110 -4.84 -15.30 -1.14
N HIS A 111 -5.13 -14.03 -0.85
CA HIS A 111 -5.24 -12.97 -1.87
C HIS A 111 -3.99 -12.82 -2.75
N PRO A 112 -2.73 -12.94 -2.25
CA PRO A 112 -1.56 -12.77 -3.11
C PRO A 112 -1.46 -13.88 -4.14
N ALA A 113 -1.74 -15.13 -3.75
CA ALA A 113 -1.76 -16.27 -4.68
C ALA A 113 -2.83 -16.10 -5.75
N LYS A 114 -4.04 -15.68 -5.36
CA LYS A 114 -5.13 -15.42 -6.31
C LYS A 114 -4.84 -14.25 -7.25
N ALA A 115 -4.21 -13.19 -6.76
CA ALA A 115 -3.78 -12.07 -7.59
C ALA A 115 -2.66 -12.49 -8.57
N ALA A 116 -1.72 -13.32 -8.14
CA ALA A 116 -0.67 -13.85 -9.02
C ALA A 116 -1.24 -14.78 -10.11
N GLU A 117 -2.17 -15.68 -9.76
CA GLU A 117 -2.91 -16.51 -10.72
C GLU A 117 -3.66 -15.63 -11.75
N TYR A 118 -4.30 -14.54 -11.29
CA TYR A 118 -4.99 -13.59 -12.16
C TYR A 118 -4.04 -12.98 -13.20
N VAL A 119 -2.88 -12.50 -12.76
CA VAL A 119 -1.85 -11.93 -13.64
C VAL A 119 -1.39 -12.94 -14.68
N GLN A 120 -1.10 -14.18 -14.27
CA GLN A 120 -0.66 -15.23 -15.19
C GLN A 120 -1.69 -15.53 -16.27
N ALA A 121 -2.97 -15.63 -15.91
CA ALA A 121 -4.03 -15.92 -16.85
C ALA A 121 -4.31 -14.74 -17.79
N HIS A 122 -4.43 -13.52 -17.26
CA HIS A 122 -4.96 -12.37 -18.00
C HIS A 122 -3.91 -11.57 -18.75
N LEU A 123 -2.63 -11.64 -18.34
CA LEU A 123 -1.55 -10.88 -18.99
C LEU A 123 -0.71 -11.69 -19.98
N SER A 124 -0.98 -12.99 -20.11
CA SER A 124 -0.26 -13.92 -21.02
C SER A 124 -0.24 -13.48 -22.50
N CYS A 125 -1.28 -12.81 -22.96
CA CYS A 125 -1.36 -12.27 -24.32
C CYS A 125 -0.73 -10.88 -24.49
N PHE A 126 -0.38 -10.21 -23.38
CA PHE A 126 0.11 -8.83 -23.39
C PHE A 126 1.61 -8.73 -23.10
N LEU A 127 2.17 -9.67 -22.33
CA LEU A 127 3.52 -9.61 -21.80
C LEU A 127 4.28 -10.93 -22.02
N PRO A 128 5.61 -10.88 -22.15
CA PRO A 128 6.42 -12.09 -22.19
C PRO A 128 6.35 -12.82 -20.83
N LYS A 129 6.52 -14.15 -20.87
CA LYS A 129 6.44 -14.99 -19.67
C LYS A 129 7.38 -14.54 -18.55
N SER A 130 8.59 -14.08 -18.87
CA SER A 130 9.55 -13.59 -17.88
C SER A 130 9.04 -12.39 -17.07
N ASP A 131 8.31 -11.48 -17.71
CA ASP A 131 7.74 -10.30 -17.06
C ASP A 131 6.56 -10.70 -16.16
N ILE A 132 5.73 -11.61 -16.64
CA ILE A 132 4.61 -12.18 -15.87
C ILE A 132 5.14 -12.88 -14.63
N ASP A 133 6.17 -13.72 -14.77
CA ASP A 133 6.78 -14.45 -13.66
C ASP A 133 7.38 -13.48 -12.63
N ALA A 134 8.01 -12.37 -13.07
CA ALA A 134 8.54 -11.33 -12.18
C ALA A 134 7.43 -10.58 -11.43
N ILE A 135 6.34 -10.21 -12.10
CA ILE A 135 5.17 -9.56 -11.48
C ILE A 135 4.52 -10.51 -10.47
N SER A 136 4.27 -11.77 -10.86
CA SER A 136 3.68 -12.78 -9.99
C SER A 136 4.54 -13.03 -8.76
N PHE A 137 5.86 -13.10 -8.90
CA PHE A 137 6.77 -13.23 -7.76
C PHE A 137 6.65 -12.05 -6.80
N ALA A 138 6.68 -10.82 -7.32
CA ALA A 138 6.53 -9.62 -6.50
C ALA A 138 5.21 -9.63 -5.72
N ILE A 139 4.11 -9.97 -6.38
CA ILE A 139 2.79 -10.10 -5.75
C ILE A 139 2.80 -11.22 -4.70
N LEU A 140 3.36 -12.40 -4.95
CA LEU A 140 3.38 -13.46 -3.94
C LEU A 140 4.16 -13.05 -2.68
N ASN A 141 5.16 -12.19 -2.83
CA ASN A 141 6.13 -11.85 -1.80
C ASN A 141 5.82 -10.53 -1.04
N HIS A 142 4.69 -9.85 -1.31
CA HIS A 142 4.43 -8.49 -0.77
C HIS A 142 3.87 -8.42 0.67
N GLU A 143 3.51 -9.55 1.28
CA GLU A 143 2.91 -9.58 2.63
C GLU A 143 3.94 -9.41 3.75
N ALA A 144 3.61 -8.66 4.82
CA ALA A 144 4.52 -8.37 5.94
C ALA A 144 4.84 -9.56 6.85
N PHE A 145 3.89 -10.48 7.04
CA PHE A 145 3.97 -11.52 8.08
C PHE A 145 4.12 -12.93 7.48
N LYS A 146 4.59 -12.99 6.25
CA LYS A 146 5.03 -14.22 5.59
C LYS A 146 6.55 -14.19 5.47
N GLU A 147 7.16 -15.37 5.46
CA GLU A 147 8.59 -15.48 5.17
C GLU A 147 8.87 -14.89 3.79
N TYR A 148 9.81 -13.95 3.72
CA TYR A 148 10.14 -13.29 2.47
C TYR A 148 11.06 -14.19 1.65
N GLN A 149 10.75 -14.33 0.37
CA GLN A 149 11.55 -15.12 -0.57
C GLN A 149 12.64 -14.26 -1.20
N ILE A 150 13.78 -14.89 -1.49
CA ILE A 150 14.94 -14.29 -2.17
C ILE A 150 15.14 -15.00 -3.51
N VAL A 151 15.51 -14.24 -4.53
CA VAL A 151 15.98 -14.75 -5.82
C VAL A 151 17.28 -14.06 -6.20
N ASP A 152 18.14 -14.74 -6.96
CA ASP A 152 19.46 -14.23 -7.35
C ASP A 152 19.38 -13.05 -8.36
N ASN A 153 18.22 -12.86 -8.99
CA ASN A 153 18.01 -11.77 -9.94
C ASN A 153 17.71 -10.46 -9.20
N ASN A 154 18.69 -9.55 -9.21
CA ASN A 154 18.61 -8.23 -8.57
C ASN A 154 17.42 -7.38 -9.04
N ASP A 155 17.01 -7.46 -10.31
CA ASP A 155 15.88 -6.68 -10.83
C ASP A 155 14.55 -7.22 -10.29
N ILE A 156 14.39 -8.54 -10.26
CA ILE A 156 13.20 -9.18 -9.69
C ILE A 156 13.10 -8.92 -8.19
N MET A 157 14.24 -8.98 -7.48
CA MET A 157 14.29 -8.62 -6.06
C MET A 157 13.93 -7.16 -5.82
N LEU A 158 14.46 -6.24 -6.63
CA LEU A 158 14.12 -4.83 -6.50
C LEU A 158 12.63 -4.58 -6.77
N LEU A 159 12.05 -5.20 -7.80
CA LEU A 159 10.61 -5.12 -8.08
C LEU A 159 9.77 -5.60 -6.89
N SER A 160 10.13 -6.76 -6.31
CA SER A 160 9.44 -7.31 -5.14
C SER A 160 9.56 -6.41 -3.92
N ASN A 161 10.76 -5.89 -3.65
CA ASN A 161 11.03 -5.01 -2.53
C ASN A 161 10.32 -3.67 -2.67
N ALA A 162 10.33 -3.08 -3.88
CA ALA A 162 9.65 -1.83 -4.18
C ALA A 162 8.12 -1.95 -4.00
N LEU A 163 7.53 -3.06 -4.46
CA LEU A 163 6.10 -3.32 -4.24
C LEU A 163 5.79 -3.46 -2.75
N TYR A 164 6.60 -4.23 -2.03
CA TYR A 164 6.44 -4.41 -0.59
C TYR A 164 6.50 -3.06 0.14
N ASP A 165 7.53 -2.26 -0.10
CA ASP A 165 7.77 -1.01 0.61
C ASP A 165 6.67 0.02 0.32
N ALA A 166 6.26 0.16 -0.95
CA ALA A 166 5.19 1.06 -1.35
C ALA A 166 3.85 0.69 -0.71
N ASP A 167 3.54 -0.61 -0.60
CA ASP A 167 2.37 -1.08 0.15
C ASP A 167 2.50 -0.77 1.65
N LYS A 168 3.69 -0.98 2.25
CA LYS A 168 3.92 -0.68 3.67
C LYS A 168 3.97 0.80 4.01
N PHE A 169 4.21 1.70 3.06
CA PHE A 169 3.96 3.14 3.27
C PHE A 169 2.50 3.43 3.64
N ARG A 170 1.55 2.58 3.20
CA ARG A 170 0.13 2.72 3.54
C ARG A 170 -0.20 2.37 4.99
N TRP A 171 0.70 1.69 5.70
CA TRP A 171 0.56 1.37 7.13
C TRP A 171 0.78 2.60 8.05
N GLY A 172 1.26 3.71 7.48
CA GLY A 172 1.38 5.01 8.13
C GLY A 172 0.05 5.78 8.15
N PRO A 173 0.03 7.06 7.72
CA PRO A 173 -1.18 7.89 7.78
C PRO A 173 -2.40 7.31 7.06
N ASP A 174 -2.21 6.70 5.89
CA ASP A 174 -3.32 6.20 5.08
C ASP A 174 -4.15 5.13 5.83
N ASN A 175 -3.49 4.29 6.63
CA ASN A 175 -4.17 3.31 7.46
C ASN A 175 -5.20 3.95 8.39
N PHE A 176 -4.81 5.04 9.07
CA PHE A 176 -5.67 5.74 10.02
C PHE A 176 -6.66 6.70 9.35
N ILE A 177 -6.42 7.14 8.11
CA ILE A 177 -7.31 8.06 7.39
C ILE A 177 -8.39 7.30 6.60
N TYR A 178 -8.05 6.13 6.07
CA TYR A 178 -8.89 5.37 5.13
C TYR A 178 -9.13 3.94 5.60
N THR A 179 -8.08 3.12 5.69
CA THR A 179 -8.19 1.65 5.78
C THR A 179 -8.99 1.18 6.99
N ILE A 180 -8.67 1.67 8.19
CA ILE A 180 -9.35 1.20 9.41
C ILE A 180 -10.85 1.46 9.37
N TRP A 181 -11.29 2.58 8.77
CA TRP A 181 -12.71 2.96 8.75
C TRP A 181 -13.52 2.08 7.81
N ASP A 182 -12.92 1.72 6.68
CA ASP A 182 -13.54 0.83 5.71
C ASP A 182 -13.62 -0.60 6.25
N MET A 183 -12.60 -1.04 7.01
CA MET A 183 -12.62 -2.31 7.76
C MET A 183 -13.71 -2.32 8.83
N ILE A 184 -13.77 -1.27 9.67
CA ILE A 184 -14.81 -1.13 10.71
C ILE A 184 -16.21 -1.23 10.11
N THR A 185 -16.42 -0.55 8.98
CA THR A 185 -17.72 -0.54 8.29
C THR A 185 -18.06 -1.91 7.69
N THR A 186 -17.09 -2.55 7.02
CA THR A 186 -17.30 -3.82 6.31
C THR A 186 -17.44 -5.00 7.27
N MET A 187 -16.68 -5.01 8.37
CA MET A 187 -16.69 -6.08 9.37
C MET A 187 -17.66 -5.82 10.52
N ASN A 188 -18.37 -4.68 10.50
CA ASN A 188 -19.31 -4.25 11.53
C ASN A 188 -18.71 -4.27 12.95
N ILE A 189 -17.50 -3.72 13.11
CA ILE A 189 -16.75 -3.73 14.37
C ILE A 189 -17.35 -2.72 15.36
N SER A 190 -17.53 -3.13 16.61
CA SER A 190 -18.04 -2.25 17.67
C SER A 190 -17.02 -1.21 18.12
N VAL A 191 -17.47 -0.05 18.64
CA VAL A 191 -16.55 0.96 19.19
C VAL A 191 -15.79 0.40 20.40
N GLN A 192 -16.45 -0.41 21.21
CA GLN A 192 -15.83 -1.10 22.35
C GLN A 192 -14.72 -2.05 21.88
N ASP A 193 -14.96 -2.83 20.83
CA ASP A 193 -13.95 -3.73 20.25
C ASP A 193 -12.78 -2.94 19.66
N ILE A 194 -13.05 -1.80 19.01
CA ILE A 194 -12.00 -0.89 18.53
C ILE A 194 -11.13 -0.48 19.71
N ILE A 195 -11.70 0.12 20.76
CA ILE A 195 -10.96 0.60 21.93
C ILE A 195 -10.14 -0.52 22.57
N ALA A 196 -10.75 -1.69 22.78
CA ALA A 196 -10.11 -2.83 23.42
C ALA A 196 -8.91 -3.36 22.62
N HIS A 197 -8.99 -3.39 21.29
CA HIS A 197 -7.94 -3.97 20.43
C HIS A 197 -6.99 -2.92 19.84
N PHE A 198 -7.31 -1.63 19.94
CA PHE A 198 -6.54 -0.55 19.33
C PHE A 198 -5.06 -0.57 19.77
N PRO A 199 -4.71 -0.66 21.07
CA PRO A 199 -3.30 -0.67 21.48
C PRO A 199 -2.51 -1.82 20.88
N LYS A 200 -3.12 -3.02 20.80
CA LYS A 200 -2.49 -4.20 20.19
C LYS A 200 -2.29 -4.02 18.69
N GLY A 201 -3.28 -3.47 17.99
CA GLY A 201 -3.18 -3.16 16.56
C GLY A 201 -2.07 -2.16 16.26
N VAL A 202 -1.98 -1.08 17.05
CA VAL A 202 -0.93 -0.06 16.92
C VAL A 202 0.46 -0.63 17.18
N ALA A 203 0.60 -1.44 18.24
CA ALA A 203 1.88 -2.12 18.52
C ALA A 203 2.31 -3.03 17.36
N HIS A 204 1.36 -3.68 16.69
CA HIS A 204 1.65 -4.50 15.52
C HIS A 204 2.10 -3.67 14.31
N ILE A 205 1.43 -2.53 14.04
CA ILE A 205 1.84 -1.60 12.98
C ILE A 205 3.27 -1.10 13.21
N ASN A 206 3.64 -0.81 14.46
CA ASN A 206 4.99 -0.34 14.79
C ASN A 206 6.09 -1.35 14.39
N THR A 207 5.79 -2.65 14.30
CA THR A 207 6.77 -3.65 13.86
C THR A 207 7.16 -3.49 12.38
N ILE A 208 6.26 -2.95 11.54
CA ILE A 208 6.50 -2.69 10.10
C ILE A 208 7.60 -1.66 9.88
N ARG A 209 7.84 -0.79 10.86
CA ARG A 209 8.92 0.21 10.82
C ARG A 209 10.29 -0.39 10.46
N HIS A 210 10.49 -1.67 10.76
CA HIS A 210 11.77 -2.36 10.60
C HIS A 210 11.77 -3.40 9.48
N THR A 211 10.75 -3.45 8.63
CA THR A 211 10.59 -4.52 7.62
C THR A 211 10.82 -4.06 6.18
N PHE A 212 11.13 -2.77 5.97
CA PHE A 212 11.41 -2.23 4.63
C PHE A 212 12.62 -2.91 3.98
N ARG A 213 12.54 -3.14 2.67
CA ARG A 213 13.41 -4.08 1.95
C ARG A 213 14.32 -3.45 0.91
N SER A 214 13.87 -2.40 0.22
CA SER A 214 14.69 -1.62 -0.70
C SER A 214 15.48 -0.55 0.06
N LYS A 215 16.55 -0.02 -0.54
CA LYS A 215 17.33 1.05 0.11
C LYS A 215 16.45 2.29 0.35
N THR A 216 15.62 2.63 -0.63
CA THR A 216 14.64 3.71 -0.55
C THR A 216 13.59 3.43 0.52
N GLY A 217 13.06 2.21 0.58
CA GLY A 217 12.13 1.82 1.64
C GLY A 217 12.73 1.98 3.02
N MET A 218 13.99 1.55 3.22
CA MET A 218 14.68 1.70 4.51
C MET A 218 14.92 3.16 4.89
N ASP A 219 15.22 4.01 3.90
CA ASP A 219 15.53 5.43 4.14
C ASP A 219 14.28 6.27 4.44
N TYR A 220 13.14 5.94 3.82
CA TYR A 220 11.92 6.76 3.91
C TYR A 220 10.75 6.11 4.65
N GLY A 221 10.65 4.79 4.60
CA GLY A 221 9.56 4.02 5.19
C GLY A 221 9.32 4.27 6.68
N PRO A 222 10.37 4.37 7.52
CA PRO A 222 10.19 4.65 8.94
C PRO A 222 9.40 5.94 9.22
N GLU A 223 9.55 6.99 8.40
CA GLU A 223 8.82 8.24 8.57
C GLU A 223 7.31 8.05 8.39
N PHE A 224 6.87 7.23 7.43
CA PHE A 224 5.45 6.91 7.26
C PHE A 224 4.89 6.25 8.52
N ILE A 225 5.60 5.28 9.08
CA ILE A 225 5.15 4.59 10.29
C ILE A 225 5.15 5.56 11.49
N ASP A 226 6.18 6.38 11.64
CA ASP A 226 6.28 7.37 12.72
C ASP A 226 5.10 8.36 12.67
N GLN A 227 4.74 8.86 11.49
CA GLN A 227 3.55 9.71 11.30
C GLN A 227 2.24 8.97 11.60
N GLY A 228 2.14 7.71 11.20
CA GLY A 228 1.00 6.84 11.55
C GLY A 228 0.85 6.67 13.06
N MET A 229 1.96 6.52 13.81
CA MET A 229 1.93 6.40 15.27
C MET A 229 1.44 7.68 15.95
N VAL A 230 1.80 8.86 15.42
CA VAL A 230 1.25 10.14 15.91
C VAL A 230 -0.27 10.17 15.74
N LEU A 231 -0.79 9.79 14.56
CA LEU A 231 -2.23 9.73 14.31
C LEU A 231 -2.92 8.71 15.22
N ALA A 232 -2.30 7.55 15.43
CA ALA A 232 -2.81 6.52 16.32
C ALA A 232 -2.98 7.04 17.74
N GLN A 233 -1.98 7.73 18.28
CA GLN A 233 -2.02 8.30 19.63
C GLN A 233 -3.15 9.34 19.76
N GLN A 234 -3.28 10.23 18.78
CA GLN A 234 -4.35 11.23 18.77
C GLN A 234 -5.74 10.59 18.68
N LEU A 235 -5.89 9.56 17.85
CA LEU A 235 -7.15 8.84 17.71
C LEU A 235 -7.52 8.09 19.00
N LEU A 236 -6.55 7.50 19.70
CA LEU A 236 -6.79 6.85 20.98
C LEU A 236 -7.28 7.85 22.04
N GLN A 237 -6.64 9.03 22.13
CA GLN A 237 -7.07 10.11 23.01
C GLN A 237 -8.49 10.59 22.67
N PHE A 238 -8.80 10.71 21.37
CA PHE A 238 -10.16 11.00 20.91
C PHE A 238 -11.14 9.96 21.45
N PHE A 239 -10.91 8.66 21.25
CA PHE A 239 -11.83 7.62 21.74
C PHE A 239 -11.99 7.64 23.26
N GLN A 240 -10.90 7.81 24.02
CA GLN A 240 -10.95 7.90 25.49
C GLN A 240 -11.75 9.12 25.97
N SER A 241 -11.73 10.24 25.24
CA SER A 241 -12.54 11.42 25.55
C SER A 241 -14.04 11.23 25.28
N GLN A 242 -14.40 10.27 24.42
CA GLN A 242 -15.80 9.91 24.18
C GLN A 242 -16.33 8.94 25.24
N ASP A 243 -15.43 8.26 25.98
CA ASP A 243 -15.74 7.32 27.06
C ASP A 243 -16.07 8.03 28.39
N VAL A 244 -16.20 9.35 28.38
CA VAL A 244 -16.71 10.13 29.50
C VAL A 244 -18.24 10.04 29.50
N SER A 245 -18.77 8.94 30.05
CA SER A 245 -20.16 8.67 30.50
C SER A 245 -20.81 7.46 29.84
N ASN A 246 -20.68 6.29 30.48
CA ASN A 246 -21.80 5.47 30.95
C ASN A 246 -21.36 4.67 32.19
#